data_AF-A0A9D9TPE3-F1
#
_entry.id   AF-A0A9D9TPE3-F1
#
_cell.length_a   1.000
_cell.length_b   1.000
_cell.length_c   1.000
_cell.angle_alpha   90.00
_cell.angle_beta   90.00
_cell.angle_gamma   90.00
#
_symmetry.space_group_name_H-M   'P 1'
#
loop_
_entity.id
_entity.type
_entity.pdbx_description
1 polymer ?
#
loop_
_entity_poly.entity_id
_entity_poly.type
_entity_poly.pdbx_seq_one_letter_code
_entity_poly.pdbx_strand_id
1 'polypeptide(L)' 'DAISFNSDGFFNNQFIGSWTSYKTNTSKKCNWGDYRIPESGNLDVGAGEFSVDEKYLKNGWKNYSQAFMD' A
#
# COMPACT_ATOMS: atom_id res chain seq x y z
N ASP A 1 7.88 -27.51 9.04
CA ASP A 1 6.95 -26.41 9.26
C ASP A 1 7.63 -25.41 10.19
N ALA A 2 8.19 -24.32 9.65
CA ALA A 2 9.02 -23.35 10.39
C ALA A 2 8.85 -21.91 9.89
N ILE A 3 7.95 -21.68 8.93
CA ILE A 3 7.74 -20.36 8.32
C ILE A 3 7.13 -19.40 9.35
N SER A 4 6.29 -19.89 10.27
CA SER A 4 5.67 -19.08 11.31
C SER A 4 6.62 -18.63 12.42
N PHE A 5 7.69 -19.38 12.71
CA PHE A 5 8.66 -19.01 13.75
C PHE A 5 9.53 -17.82 13.38
N ASN A 6 9.69 -17.56 12.08
CA ASN A 6 10.52 -16.48 11.55
C ASN A 6 9.68 -15.38 10.86
N SER A 7 8.35 -15.50 10.83
CA SER A 7 7.46 -14.46 10.30
C SER A 7 7.12 -13.44 11.38
N ASP A 8 7.17 -12.16 11.04
CA ASP A 8 6.77 -11.03 11.90
C ASP A 8 5.24 -10.94 12.11
N GLY A 9 4.45 -11.70 11.35
CA GLY A 9 2.99 -11.76 11.45
C GLY A 9 2.25 -10.72 10.60
N PHE A 10 2.96 -9.91 9.80
CA PHE A 10 2.33 -8.90 8.95
C PHE A 10 1.83 -9.46 7.62
N PHE A 11 0.62 -9.05 7.23
CA PHE A 11 0.00 -9.41 5.96
C PHE A 11 0.27 -8.34 4.89
N ASN A 12 1.53 -8.19 4.52
CA ASN A 12 2.00 -7.18 3.56
C ASN A 12 1.57 -7.42 2.09
N ASN A 13 0.93 -8.55 1.80
CA ASN A 13 0.42 -8.90 0.47
C ASN A 13 -1.01 -9.47 0.55
N GLN A 14 -1.91 -8.73 1.19
CA GLN A 14 -3.24 -9.23 1.52
C GLN A 14 -4.19 -9.24 0.32
N PHE A 15 -4.05 -8.29 -0.60
CA PHE A 15 -4.87 -8.24 -1.80
C PHE A 15 -4.14 -7.58 -2.98
N ILE A 16 -4.25 -8.22 -4.16
CA ILE A 16 -3.86 -7.68 -5.46
C ILE A 16 -5.05 -7.83 -6.40
N GLY A 17 -5.52 -6.74 -6.99
CA GLY A 17 -6.64 -6.80 -7.89
C GLY A 17 -7.08 -5.46 -8.46
N SER A 18 -8.30 -5.45 -8.99
CA SER A 18 -8.90 -4.26 -9.58
C SER A 18 -10.30 -4.04 -9.04
N TRP A 19 -10.62 -2.80 -8.72
CA TRP A 19 -11.99 -2.35 -8.54
C TRP A 19 -12.55 -1.87 -9.87
N THR A 20 -13.78 -2.26 -10.21
CA THR A 20 -14.49 -1.79 -11.40
C THR A 20 -15.77 -1.08 -10.99
N SER A 21 -15.96 0.15 -11.49
CA SER A 21 -17.16 0.92 -11.25
C SER A 21 -18.37 0.31 -11.94
N TYR A 22 -19.44 0.00 -11.21
CA TYR A 22 -20.70 -0.46 -11.80
C TYR A 22 -21.43 0.61 -12.64
N LYS A 23 -21.15 1.90 -12.42
CA LYS A 23 -21.82 3.00 -13.14
C LYS A 23 -21.11 3.38 -14.44
N THR A 24 -19.78 3.36 -14.42
CA THR A 24 -18.95 3.88 -15.53
C THR A 24 -18.14 2.79 -16.23
N ASN A 25 -18.15 1.56 -15.71
CA ASN A 25 -17.29 0.45 -16.13
C ASN A 25 -15.78 0.76 -16.12
N THR A 26 -15.37 1.85 -15.47
CA THR A 26 -13.96 2.20 -15.31
C THR A 26 -13.33 1.30 -14.24
N SER A 27 -12.22 0.67 -14.57
CA SER A 27 -11.42 -0.15 -13.64
C SER A 27 -10.22 0.61 -13.10
N LYS A 28 -9.87 0.34 -11.84
CA LYS A 28 -8.70 0.89 -11.16
C LYS A 28 -7.99 -0.23 -10.41
N LYS A 29 -6.66 -0.14 -10.33
CA LYS A 29 -5.84 -1.00 -9.47
C LYS A 29 -6.18 -0.76 -8.00
N CYS A 30 -6.39 -1.82 -7.24
CA CYS A 30 -6.70 -1.78 -5.82
C CYS A 30 -5.88 -2.85 -5.13
N ASN A 31 -4.71 -2.47 -4.62
CA ASN A 31 -3.80 -3.37 -3.91
C ASN A 31 -3.61 -2.84 -2.50
N TRP A 32 -3.51 -3.73 -1.51
CA TRP A 32 -3.29 -3.34 -0.11
C TRP A 32 -2.71 -4.50 0.72
N GLY A 33 -2.11 -4.12 1.84
CA GLY A 33 -1.53 -4.95 2.89
C GLY A 33 -1.33 -4.10 4.15
N ASP A 34 -0.79 -4.68 5.21
CA ASP A 34 -0.63 -3.98 6.51
C ASP A 34 0.35 -2.80 6.42
N TYR A 35 1.64 -3.10 6.20
CA TYR A 35 2.70 -2.08 6.17
C TYR A 35 3.28 -1.89 4.79
N ARG A 36 2.93 -2.70 3.79
CA ARG A 36 3.39 -2.56 2.41
C ARG A 36 2.23 -2.64 1.45
N ILE A 37 2.34 -1.92 0.33
CA ILE A 37 1.36 -2.02 -0.76
C ILE A 37 1.99 -2.85 -1.89
N PRO A 38 1.45 -4.04 -2.21
CA PRO A 38 2.01 -4.88 -3.26
C PRO A 38 1.83 -4.22 -4.64
N GLU A 39 2.84 -4.37 -5.49
CA GLU A 39 2.88 -3.82 -6.86
C GLU A 39 2.52 -2.31 -6.94
N SER A 40 2.94 -1.53 -5.96
CA SER A 40 2.66 -0.09 -5.85
C SER A 40 3.46 0.78 -6.83
N GLY A 41 4.37 0.18 -7.61
CA GLY A 41 5.25 0.89 -8.52
C GLY A 41 6.19 1.81 -7.73
N ASN A 42 6.18 3.10 -8.04
CA ASN A 42 7.00 4.09 -7.33
C ASN A 42 6.28 4.73 -6.14
N LEU A 43 5.08 4.27 -5.77
CA LEU A 43 4.31 4.91 -4.70
C LEU A 43 4.89 4.62 -3.32
N ASP A 44 5.19 3.35 -3.04
CA ASP A 44 5.79 2.91 -1.77
C ASP A 44 7.31 2.88 -1.89
N VAL A 45 7.98 3.87 -1.31
CA VAL A 45 9.46 3.99 -1.26
C VAL A 45 10.04 3.58 0.09
N GLY A 46 9.24 2.92 0.92
CA GLY A 46 9.62 2.50 2.26
C GLY A 46 10.62 1.34 2.30
N ALA A 47 11.57 1.41 3.24
CA ALA A 47 12.55 0.35 3.46
C ALA A 47 12.04 -0.75 4.42
N GLY A 48 11.17 -0.40 5.38
CA GLY A 48 10.59 -1.32 6.36
C GLY A 48 9.06 -1.24 6.39
N GLU A 49 8.53 -0.03 6.46
CA GLU A 49 7.08 0.28 6.42
C GLU A 49 6.77 1.17 5.23
N PHE A 50 5.49 1.31 4.87
CA PHE A 50 5.02 2.11 3.74
C PHE A 50 5.50 3.55 3.90
N SER A 51 6.09 4.09 2.84
CA SER A 51 6.42 5.50 2.76
C SER A 51 6.00 6.01 1.40
N VAL A 52 5.19 7.06 1.37
CA VAL A 52 4.72 7.64 0.11
C VAL A 52 5.86 8.42 -0.56
N ASP A 53 6.12 8.17 -1.84
CA ASP A 53 7.00 9.04 -2.64
C ASP A 53 6.40 10.45 -2.73
N GLU A 54 7.23 11.46 -2.45
CA GLU A 54 6.83 12.87 -2.38
C GLU A 54 5.99 13.34 -3.57
N LYS A 55 6.26 12.83 -4.78
CA LYS A 55 5.53 13.23 -5.99
C LYS A 55 4.05 12.85 -5.96
N TYR A 56 3.66 11.90 -5.12
CA TYR A 56 2.27 11.45 -4.95
C TYR A 56 1.58 12.08 -3.74
N LEU A 57 2.25 12.88 -2.90
CA LEU A 57 1.65 13.50 -1.71
C LEU A 57 0.35 14.25 -2.02
N LYS A 58 0.35 15.00 -3.13
CA LYS A 58 -0.82 15.77 -3.58
C LYS A 58 -2.04 14.93 -3.96
N ASN A 59 -1.89 13.61 -4.12
CA ASN A 59 -2.98 12.68 -4.48
C ASN A 59 -3.77 12.19 -3.25
N GLY A 60 -3.70 12.90 -2.12
CA GLY A 60 -4.43 12.56 -0.90
C GLY A 60 -3.59 11.95 0.22
N TRP A 61 -2.27 11.83 0.04
CA TRP A 61 -1.37 11.20 1.01
C TRP A 61 -0.75 12.17 2.02
N LYS A 62 -1.02 13.48 1.92
CA LYS A 62 -0.48 14.49 2.84
C LYS A 62 -0.77 14.18 4.31
N ASN A 63 -2.03 13.87 4.63
CA ASN A 63 -2.43 13.61 6.01
C ASN A 63 -1.76 12.35 6.56
N TYR A 64 -1.66 11.30 5.74
CA TYR A 64 -0.91 10.09 6.09
C TYR A 64 0.55 10.44 6.39
N SER A 65 1.22 11.13 5.48
CA SER A 65 2.64 11.47 5.62
C SER A 65 2.92 12.36 6.82
N GLN A 66 2.02 13.30 7.14
CA GLN A 66 2.16 14.19 8.30
C GLN A 66 1.97 13.45 9.63
N ALA A 67 1.13 12.41 9.69
CA ALA A 67 0.89 11.65 10.91
C ALA A 67 2.12 10.92 11.47
N PHE A 68 3.20 10.80 10.68
CA PHE A 68 4.45 10.15 11.05
C PHE A 68 5.68 11.09 11.02
N MET A 69 5.48 12.40 10.84
CA MET A 69 6.55 13.40 10.81
C MET A 69 6.67 14.25 12.09
N ASP A 70 5.81 14.03 13.09
CA ASP A 70 5.89 14.66 14.43
C ASP A 70 6.59 13.73 15.43
#